data_AF-A0A9X4KJ29-F1
#
_entry.id   AF-A0A9X4KJ29-F1
#
_cell.length_a   1.000
_cell.length_b   1.000
_cell.length_c   1.000
_cell.angle_alpha   90.00
_cell.angle_beta   90.00
_cell.angle_gamma   90.00
#
_symmetry.space_group_name_H-M   'P 1'
#
loop_
_entity.id
_entity.type
_entity.pdbx_description
1 polymer ?
#
loop_
_entity_poly.entity_id
_entity_poly.type
_entity_poly.pdbx_seq_one_letter_code
_entity_poly.pdbx_strand_id
1 'polypeptide(L)'
;MGEYVWTIFVAGETGVFPNFYPIGLYTSRENAVAELEVLPREMNYQLLRLPVNRMFPYRHKKSGMLVGMDGIYHEHFHFKDEDTRNLT
;
A
#
# COMPACT_ATOMS: atom_id res chain seq x y z
N MET A 1 -16.01 -0.19 -16.21
CA MET A 1 -14.95 -0.22 -15.18
C MET A 1 -13.70 0.38 -15.79
N GLY A 2 -13.02 1.30 -15.09
CA GLY A 2 -11.76 1.88 -15.58
C GLY A 2 -10.59 0.94 -15.31
N GLU A 3 -9.52 1.06 -16.09
CA GLU A 3 -8.28 0.31 -15.88
C GLU A 3 -7.61 0.69 -14.56
N TYR A 4 -7.04 -0.30 -13.89
CA TYR A 4 -6.30 -0.14 -12.65
C TYR A 4 -5.11 -1.10 -12.61
N VAL A 5 -4.14 -0.76 -11.77
CA VAL A 5 -3.02 -1.62 -11.39
C VAL A 5 -3.01 -1.83 -9.88
N TRP A 6 -2.53 -2.99 -9.48
CA TRP A 6 -2.28 -3.36 -8.10
C TRP A 6 -0.83 -3.03 -7.78
N THR A 7 -0.61 -2.14 -6.82
CA THR A 7 0.70 -1.63 -6.45
C THR A 7 1.04 -2.05 -5.03
N ILE A 8 2.16 -2.73 -4.86
CA ILE A 8 2.69 -3.07 -3.54
C ILE A 8 3.55 -1.90 -3.07
N PHE A 9 3.30 -1.42 -1.85
CA PHE A 9 4.12 -0.44 -1.15
C PHE A 9 4.77 -1.06 0.07
N VAL A 10 6.02 -0.70 0.32
CA VAL A 10 6.63 -0.87 1.63
C VAL A 10 6.11 0.23 2.54
N ALA A 11 5.67 -0.13 3.74
CA ALA A 11 5.25 0.80 4.79
C ALA A 11 6.22 0.68 5.97
N GLY A 12 7.27 1.52 5.95
CA GLY A 12 8.22 1.63 7.04
C GLY A 12 7.63 2.37 8.23
N GLU A 13 7.95 1.92 9.44
CA GLU A 13 7.54 2.58 10.69
C GLU A 13 8.46 3.73 11.11
N THR A 14 9.62 3.87 10.45
CA THR A 14 10.58 4.90 10.79
C THR A 14 10.06 6.27 10.36
N GLY A 15 10.28 7.30 11.20
CA GLY A 15 10.01 8.70 10.86
C GLY A 15 10.95 9.27 9.79
N VAL A 16 11.78 8.43 9.15
CA VAL A 16 12.77 8.83 8.15
C VAL A 16 12.21 8.50 6.77
N PHE A 17 12.06 9.53 5.93
CA PHE A 17 11.58 9.40 4.57
C PHE A 17 12.64 8.74 3.65
N PRO A 18 12.26 7.89 2.67
CA PRO A 18 10.90 7.44 2.37
C PRO A 18 10.47 6.26 3.26
N ASN A 19 9.39 6.46 4.02
CA ASN A 19 8.74 5.42 4.81
C ASN A 19 7.51 4.80 4.10
N PHE A 20 7.24 5.24 2.87
CA PHE A 20 6.19 4.70 2.01
C PHE A 20 6.60 4.83 0.54
N TYR A 21 6.88 3.71 -0.13
CA TYR A 21 7.33 3.71 -1.53
C TYR A 21 6.92 2.43 -2.27
N PRO A 22 6.64 2.52 -3.59
CA PRO A 22 6.18 1.38 -4.37
C PRO A 22 7.34 0.41 -4.69
N ILE A 23 7.05 -0.89 -4.65
CA ILE A 23 8.02 -1.96 -4.96
C ILE A 23 7.52 -2.97 -5.99
N GLY A 24 6.23 -2.94 -6.36
CA GLY A 24 5.68 -3.86 -7.36
C GLY A 24 4.43 -3.30 -8.02
N LEU A 25 4.21 -3.64 -9.29
CA LEU A 25 3.07 -3.23 -10.11
C LEU A 25 2.53 -4.43 -10.88
N TYR A 26 1.23 -4.70 -10.71
CA TYR A 26 0.58 -5.89 -11.25
C TYR A 26 -0.77 -5.52 -11.88
N THR A 27 -1.15 -6.24 -12.93
CA THR A 27 -2.47 -6.07 -13.56
C THR A 27 -3.57 -6.86 -12.83
N SER A 28 -3.20 -7.83 -11.99
CA SER A 28 -4.11 -8.69 -11.22
C SER A 28 -3.79 -8.63 -9.73
N ARG A 29 -4.82 -8.72 -8.88
CA ARG A 29 -4.64 -8.76 -7.42
C ARG A 29 -3.90 -10.02 -7.01
N GLU A 30 -4.24 -11.13 -7.65
CA GLU A 30 -3.75 -12.47 -7.37
C GLU A 30 -2.23 -12.54 -7.50
N ASN A 31 -1.67 -12.04 -8.61
CA ASN A 31 -0.21 -11.97 -8.78
C ASN A 31 0.47 -11.06 -7.74
N ALA A 32 -0.16 -9.94 -7.36
CA ALA A 32 0.41 -9.05 -6.34
C ALA A 32 0.42 -9.73 -4.95
N VAL A 33 -0.63 -10.48 -4.61
CA VAL A 33 -0.72 -11.23 -3.37
C VAL A 33 0.28 -12.39 -3.35
N ALA A 34 0.44 -13.11 -4.47
CA ALA A 34 1.44 -14.16 -4.57
C ALA A 34 2.87 -13.63 -4.35
N GLU A 35 3.18 -12.41 -4.80
CA GLU A 35 4.46 -11.77 -4.47
C GLU A 35 4.54 -11.40 -2.99
N LEU A 36 3.48 -10.82 -2.41
CA LEU A 36 3.45 -10.45 -0.99
C LEU A 36 3.76 -11.63 -0.06
N GLU A 37 3.32 -12.83 -0.41
CA GLU A 37 3.55 -14.06 0.37
C GLU A 37 5.03 -14.45 0.50
N VAL A 38 5.88 -14.03 -0.46
CA VAL A 38 7.31 -14.36 -0.48
C VAL A 38 8.21 -13.20 -0.05
N LEU A 39 7.63 -12.03 0.25
CA LEU A 39 8.40 -10.87 0.69
C LEU A 39 8.93 -11.04 2.14
N PRO A 40 10.04 -10.36 2.50
CA PRO A 40 10.56 -10.38 3.86
C PRO A 40 9.53 -9.91 4.90
N ARG A 41 9.38 -10.65 6.02
CA ARG A 41 8.39 -10.35 7.06
C ARG A 41 8.80 -9.26 8.06
N GLU A 42 10.02 -8.75 7.94
CA GLU A 42 10.56 -7.69 8.81
C GLU A 42 9.91 -6.31 8.58
N MET A 43 9.13 -6.18 7.49
CA MET A 43 8.52 -4.94 7.04
C MET A 43 7.00 -5.10 6.92
N ASN A 44 6.27 -4.00 7.07
CA ASN A 44 4.87 -3.95 6.72
C ASN A 44 4.71 -3.56 5.25
N TYR A 45 3.65 -4.06 4.62
CA TYR A 45 3.33 -3.74 3.24
C TYR A 45 1.88 -3.25 3.11
N GLN A 46 1.62 -2.51 2.04
CA GLN A 46 0.26 -2.17 1.64
C GLN A 46 0.06 -2.52 0.16
N LEU A 47 -1.13 -3.04 -0.16
CA LEU A 47 -1.53 -3.31 -1.53
C LEU A 47 -2.59 -2.30 -1.94
N LEU A 48 -2.29 -1.46 -2.94
CA LEU A 48 -3.17 -0.41 -3.41
C LEU A 48 -3.69 -0.70 -4.80
N ARG A 49 -4.96 -0.40 -5.07
CA ARG A 49 -5.53 -0.45 -6.42
C ARG A 49 -5.55 0.94 -7.05
N LEU A 50 -4.49 1.28 -7.80
CA LEU A 50 -4.32 2.59 -8.42
C LEU A 50 -5.01 2.64 -9.80
N PRO A 51 -5.79 3.69 -10.11
CA PRO A 51 -6.39 3.83 -11.42
C PRO A 51 -5.36 4.28 -12.46
N VAL A 52 -5.46 3.75 -13.68
CA VAL A 52 -4.60 4.10 -14.81
C VAL A 52 -5.17 5.28 -15.57
N ASN A 53 -4.31 6.20 -16.02
CA ASN A 53 -4.67 7.40 -16.80
C ASN A 53 -5.77 8.27 -16.16
N ARG A 54 -5.86 8.26 -14.82
CA ARG A 54 -6.91 8.97 -14.09
C ARG A 54 -6.37 9.57 -12.80
N MET A 55 -6.69 10.83 -12.57
CA MET A 55 -6.47 11.51 -11.31
C MET A 55 -7.46 10.96 -10.26
N PHE A 56 -6.96 10.64 -9.07
CA PHE A 56 -7.76 10.25 -7.90
C PHE A 56 -7.66 11.18 -6.67
N PRO A 57 -7.10 12.42 -6.73
CA PRO A 57 -7.09 13.26 -5.55
C PRO A 57 -8.48 13.84 -5.24
N TYR A 58 -8.71 14.18 -3.98
CA TYR A 58 -9.84 14.96 -3.52
C TYR A 58 -9.35 16.15 -2.69
N ARG A 59 -10.20 17.18 -2.55
CA ARG A 59 -9.91 18.34 -1.71
C ARG A 59 -10.38 18.07 -0.28
N HIS A 60 -9.46 17.99 0.67
CA HIS A 60 -9.82 17.77 2.07
C HIS A 60 -10.57 18.97 2.63
N LYS A 61 -11.79 18.76 3.14
CA LYS A 61 -12.71 19.85 3.53
C LYS A 61 -12.16 20.77 4.61
N LYS A 62 -11.38 20.24 5.56
CA LYS A 62 -10.85 21.02 6.70
C LYS A 62 -9.55 21.75 6.37
N SER A 63 -8.60 21.07 5.72
CA SER A 63 -7.28 21.67 5.44
C SER A 63 -7.20 22.37 4.08
N GLY A 64 -8.15 22.14 3.17
CA GLY A 64 -8.12 22.67 1.80
C GLY A 64 -7.04 22.04 0.90
N MET A 65 -6.24 21.11 1.45
CA MET A 65 -5.15 20.43 0.73
C MET A 65 -5.68 19.39 -0.25
N LEU A 66 -4.90 19.17 -1.31
CA LEU A 66 -5.11 18.07 -2.23
C LEU A 66 -4.53 16.79 -1.62
N VAL A 67 -5.37 15.78 -1.44
CA VAL A 67 -5.03 14.48 -0.84
C VAL A 67 -5.53 13.36 -1.74
N GLY A 68 -4.94 12.16 -1.71
CA GLY A 68 -5.29 11.10 -2.69
C GLY A 68 -5.48 9.70 -2.13
N MET A 69 -4.89 9.38 -0.98
CA MET A 69 -4.82 7.99 -0.50
C MET A 69 -6.17 7.43 -0.01
N ASP A 70 -7.02 8.29 0.55
CA ASP A 70 -8.33 7.90 1.12
C ASP A 70 -9.35 7.45 0.05
N GLY A 71 -9.18 7.90 -1.20
CA GLY A 71 -10.06 7.56 -2.31
C GLY A 71 -9.68 6.25 -3.03
N ILE A 72 -8.61 5.60 -2.58
CA ILE A 72 -8.07 4.38 -3.20
C ILE A 72 -8.36 3.18 -2.29
N TYR A 73 -8.77 2.08 -2.93
CA TYR A 73 -8.81 0.80 -2.24
C TYR A 73 -7.40 0.35 -1.83
N HIS A 74 -7.22 0.08 -0.55
CA HIS A 74 -5.94 -0.35 0.02
C HIS A 74 -6.15 -1.50 1.02
N GLU A 75 -5.21 -2.43 1.06
CA GLU A 75 -5.11 -3.52 2.02
C GLU A 75 -3.81 -3.40 2.80
N HIS A 76 -3.83 -3.74 4.08
CA HIS A 76 -2.67 -3.68 4.96
C HIS A 76 -2.16 -5.08 5.30
N PHE A 77 -0.86 -5.29 5.17
CA PHE A 77 -0.16 -6.52 5.52
C PHE A 77 0.86 -6.24 6.63
N HIS A 78 0.49 -6.61 7.85
CA HIS A 78 1.25 -6.31 9.07
C HIS A 78 2.11 -7.52 9.49
N PHE A 79 3.23 -7.76 8.80
CA PHE A 79 4.08 -8.90 9.13
C PHE A 79 4.98 -8.66 10.33
N LYS A 80 5.42 -7.42 10.55
CA LYS A 80 6.36 -7.08 11.64
C LYS A 80 5.76 -7.35 13.03
N ASP A 81 4.44 -7.28 13.17
CA ASP A 81 3.73 -7.52 14.43
C ASP A 81 3.44 -9.01 14.68
N GLU A 82 3.63 -9.90 13.71
CA GLU A 82 3.41 -11.35 13.90
C GLU A 82 4.53 -12.01 14.71
N ASP A 83 5.79 -11.57 14.55
CA ASP A 83 6.94 -12.15 15.25
C ASP A 83 6.95 -11.87 16.76
N THR A 84 6.34 -10.76 17.20
CA THR A 84 6.29 -10.40 18.63
C THR A 84 5.19 -11.12 19.40
N ARG A 85 4.16 -11.65 18.73
CA ARG A 85 3.05 -12.39 19.38
C ARG A 85 3.37 -13.86 19.67
N ASN A 86 4.42 -14.41 19.06
CA ASN A 86 4.87 -15.79 19.28
C ASN A 86 5.93 -15.91 20.39
N LEU A 87 6.21 -14.82 21.12
CA LEU A 87 7.22 -14.76 22.18
C LEU A 87 6.63 -14.44 23.58
N THR A 88 5.30 -14.46 23.73
CA THR A 88 4.58 -14.25 25.02
C THR A 88 3.65 -15.40 25.35
#